data_AF-A0A6V7KEL0-F1
#
_entry.id   AF-A0A6V7KEL0-F1
#
_cell.length_a   1.000
_cell.length_b   1.000
_cell.length_c   1.000
_cell.angle_alpha   90.00
_cell.angle_beta   90.00
_cell.angle_gamma   90.00
#
_symmetry.space_group_name_H-M   'P 1'
#
loop_
_entity.id
_entity.type
_entity.pdbx_description
1 polymer ?
#
loop_
_entity_poly.entity_id
_entity_poly.type
_entity_poly.pdbx_seq_one_letter_code
_entity_poly.pdbx_strand_id
1 'polypeptide(L)' 'SAQPSRNCIAYEAASLTPQEKRQIVDAHNRLRAKVASGQETRGIAGRQPAGRIPPL' A
#
# COMPACT_ATOMS: atom_id res chain seq x y z
N SER A 1 -26.00 0.86 2.33
CA SER A 1 -24.86 -0.07 2.41
C SER A 1 -24.60 -0.62 1.02
N ALA A 2 -23.34 -0.66 0.57
CA ALA A 2 -23.00 -1.32 -0.70
C ALA A 2 -22.99 -2.82 -0.45
N GLN A 3 -24.03 -3.52 -0.90
CA GLN A 3 -24.01 -4.98 -0.95
C GLN A 3 -23.03 -5.39 -2.04
N PRO A 4 -22.17 -6.40 -1.80
CA PRO A 4 -21.29 -6.89 -2.84
C PRO A 4 -22.10 -7.53 -3.96
N SER A 5 -21.45 -7.67 -5.11
CA SER A 5 -22.06 -8.28 -6.29
C SER A 5 -22.61 -9.67 -5.98
N ARG A 6 -23.66 -10.09 -6.69
CA ARG A 6 -24.18 -11.47 -6.66
C ARG A 6 -23.12 -12.52 -7.03
N ASN A 7 -22.02 -12.10 -7.68
CA ASN A 7 -20.88 -12.96 -7.98
C ASN A 7 -19.98 -13.25 -6.76
N CYS A 8 -20.15 -12.52 -5.65
CA CYS A 8 -19.49 -12.83 -4.38
C CYS A 8 -20.27 -13.92 -3.66
N ILE A 9 -20.06 -15.18 -4.09
CA ILE A 9 -20.89 -16.34 -3.73
C ILE A 9 -20.74 -16.73 -2.24
N ALA A 10 -19.55 -16.49 -1.67
CA ALA A 10 -19.28 -16.63 -0.24
C ALA A 10 -18.33 -15.51 0.18
N TYR A 11 -18.83 -14.52 0.90
CA TYR A 11 -18.01 -13.45 1.46
C TYR A 11 -18.35 -13.26 2.93
N GLU A 12 -17.32 -13.01 3.73
CA GLU A 12 -17.52 -12.50 5.08
C GLU A 12 -17.52 -10.97 5.03
N ALA A 13 -18.56 -10.37 5.59
CA ALA A 13 -18.65 -8.93 5.73
C ALA A 13 -17.72 -8.46 6.88
N ALA A 14 -16.41 -8.59 6.70
CA ALA A 14 -15.41 -8.10 7.63
C ALA A 14 -14.83 -6.78 7.10
N SER A 15 -14.89 -5.74 7.92
CA SER A 15 -14.12 -4.53 7.69
C SER A 15 -12.75 -4.67 8.34
N LEU A 16 -11.75 -4.01 7.76
CA LEU A 16 -10.43 -3.92 8.39
C LEU A 16 -10.56 -3.29 9.78
N THR A 17 -9.94 -3.94 10.75
CA THR A 17 -9.75 -3.40 12.09
C THR A 17 -8.90 -2.13 12.04
N PRO A 18 -8.96 -1.26 13.07
CA PRO A 18 -8.09 -0.09 13.16
C PRO A 18 -6.60 -0.44 13.09
N GLN A 19 -6.21 -1.59 13.64
CA GLN A 19 -4.83 -2.07 13.61
C GLN A 19 -4.40 -2.46 12.19
N GLU A 20 -5.22 -3.21 11.45
CA GLU A 20 -4.93 -3.58 10.06
C GLU A 20 -4.86 -2.35 9.14
N LYS A 21 -5.75 -1.37 9.35
CA LYS A 21 -5.67 -0.08 8.63
C LYS A 21 -4.33 0.61 8.89
N ARG A 22 -3.87 0.65 10.14
CA ARG A 22 -2.57 1.23 10.50
C ARG A 22 -1.41 0.47 9.87
N GLN A 23 -1.43 -0.86 9.89
CA GLN A 23 -0.40 -1.69 9.26
C GLN A 23 -0.29 -1.43 7.75
N ILE A 24 -1.43 -1.24 7.06
CA ILE A 24 -1.45 -0.88 5.65
C ILE A 24 -0.78 0.48 5.43
N VAL A 25 -1.12 1.50 6.23
CA VAL A 25 -0.51 2.84 6.13
C VAL A 25 0.99 2.79 6.39
N ASP A 26 1.41 2.07 7.43
CA ASP A 26 2.82 1.92 7.81
C ASP A 26 3.63 1.21 6.71
N ALA A 27 3.05 0.16 6.10
CA ALA A 27 3.67 -0.54 4.96
C ALA A 27 3.86 0.38 3.76
N HIS A 28 2.85 1.19 3.42
CA HIS A 28 2.97 2.17 2.33
C HIS A 28 4.03 3.22 2.65
N ASN A 29 4.04 3.78 3.86
CA ASN A 29 5.01 4.79 4.26
C ASN A 29 6.45 4.24 4.26
N ARG A 30 6.66 3.00 4.68
CA ARG A 30 7.95 2.31 4.56
C ARG A 30 8.40 2.20 3.10
N LEU A 31 7.51 1.80 2.19
CA LEU A 31 7.85 1.69 0.76
C LEU A 31 8.12 3.06 0.12
N ARG A 32 7.30 4.07 0.45
CA ARG A 32 7.50 5.47 0.01
C ARG A 32 8.86 5.99 0.46
N ALA A 33 9.23 5.75 1.72
CA ALA A 33 10.53 6.13 2.26
C ALA A 33 11.70 5.40 1.56
N LYS A 34 11.57 4.10 1.27
CA LYS A 34 12.59 3.32 0.54
C LYS A 34 12.86 3.90 -0.86
N VAL A 35 11.81 4.29 -1.58
CA VAL A 35 11.97 4.89 -2.91
C VAL A 35 12.53 6.31 -2.79
N ALA A 36 11.99 7.12 -1.87
CA ALA A 36 12.45 8.49 -1.63
C ALA A 36 13.93 8.58 -1.23
N SER A 37 14.45 7.60 -0.52
CA SER A 37 15.88 7.52 -0.15
C SER A 37 16.79 7.01 -1.27
N GLY A 38 16.25 6.65 -2.44
CA GLY A 38 17.01 6.11 -3.57
C GLY A 38 17.49 4.66 -3.37
N GLN A 39 16.86 3.91 -2.46
CA GLN A 39 17.26 2.54 -2.12
C GLN A 39 16.58 1.45 -2.98
N GLU A 40 15.59 1.79 -3.80
CA GLU A 40 14.96 0.83 -4.71
C GLU A 40 15.80 0.65 -5.98
N THR A 41 16.32 -0.55 -6.18
CA THR A 41 17.28 -0.84 -7.26
C THR A 41 16.64 -1.31 -8.55
N ARG A 42 15.36 -1.69 -8.53
CA ARG A 42 14.63 -2.18 -9.71
C ARG A 42 14.12 -1.03 -10.58
N GLY A 43 14.17 -1.21 -11.89
CA GLY A 43 13.65 -0.31 -12.92
C GLY A 43 14.28 -0.59 -14.28
N ILE A 44 13.54 -0.40 -15.38
CA ILE A 44 14.04 -0.68 -16.75
C ILE A 44 15.29 0.17 -17.09
N ALA A 45 15.34 1.38 -16.56
CA ALA A 45 16.47 2.32 -16.70
C ALA A 45 17.43 2.28 -15.48
N GLY A 46 17.35 1.24 -14.65
CA GLY A 46 18.17 1.08 -13.44
C GLY A 46 17.48 1.53 -12.16
N ARG A 47 18.30 1.91 -11.16
CA ARG A 47 17.85 2.26 -9.80
C ARG A 47 16.93 3.48 -9.82
N GLN A 48 15.94 3.49 -8.93
CA GLN A 48 15.10 4.67 -8.73
C GLN A 48 15.89 5.77 -7.99
N PRO A 49 15.88 7.02 -8.46
CA PRO A 49 16.62 8.10 -7.83
C PRO A 49 16.03 8.48 -6.47
N ALA A 50 16.87 9.05 -5.61
CA ALA A 50 16.38 9.71 -4.39
C ALA A 50 15.51 10.93 -4.77
N GLY A 51 14.51 11.20 -3.94
CA GLY A 51 13.54 12.25 -4.20
C GLY A 51 12.62 12.51 -3.02
N ARG A 52 11.57 13.28 -3.23
CA ARG A 52 10.59 13.62 -2.19
C ARG A 52 9.27 12.91 -2.44
N ILE A 53 8.94 11.97 -1.57
CA ILE A 53 7.64 11.30 -1.53
C ILE A 53 7.12 11.44 -0.09
N PRO A 54 6.13 12.31 0.19
CA PRO A 54 5.66 12.57 1.56
C PRO A 54 4.92 11.34 2.14
N PRO A 55 4.84 11.15 3.46
CA PRO A 55 3.98 10.11 4.03
C PRO A 55 2.49 10.34 3.70
N LEU A 56 1.71 9.25 3.77
CA LEU A 56 0.24 9.27 3.72
C LEU A 56 -0.36 9.83 5.01
#